data_AF-A0A2M8F4J0-F1
#
_entry.id   AF-A0A2M8F4J0-F1
#
_cell.length_a   1.000
_cell.length_b   1.000
_cell.length_c   1.000
_cell.angle_alpha   90.00
_cell.angle_beta   90.00
_cell.angle_gamma   90.00
#
_symmetry.space_group_name_H-M   'P 1'
#
loop_
_entity.id
_entity.type
_entity.pdbx_description
1 polymer ?
#
loop_
_entity_poly.entity_id
_entity_poly.type
_entity_poly.pdbx_seq_one_letter_code
_entity_poly.pdbx_strand_id
1 'polypeptide(L)'
;MSFAQPISVKDFRDNLSTIIEEVAVGKKSYTVTKFGKEKVAVIPIDKALNTKPKKNIDWDNEPFVGMWKDRKDMKDSVAWVRNLRKKNNRYSL
;
A
#
# COMPACT_ATOMS: atom_id res chain seq x y z
N MET A 1 -1.61 -4.31 -15.48
CA MET A 1 -1.37 -2.92 -15.04
C MET A 1 -2.13 -2.00 -15.99
N SER A 2 -3.11 -1.22 -15.52
CA SER A 2 -3.83 -0.28 -16.39
C SER A 2 -2.99 0.98 -16.55
N PHE A 3 -2.46 1.23 -17.74
CA PHE A 3 -1.69 2.43 -18.05
C PHE A 3 -2.65 3.62 -18.21
N ALA A 4 -2.33 4.74 -17.57
CA ALA A 4 -3.09 5.97 -17.73
C ALA A 4 -2.84 6.54 -19.12
N GLN A 5 -3.91 6.89 -19.85
CA GLN A 5 -3.80 7.39 -21.22
C GLN A 5 -3.36 8.86 -21.20
N PRO A 6 -2.31 9.27 -21.94
CA PRO A 6 -1.88 10.66 -21.99
C PRO A 6 -2.86 11.51 -22.82
N ILE A 7 -3.29 12.65 -22.28
CA ILE A 7 -4.14 13.64 -22.94
C ILE A 7 -3.53 15.02 -22.82
N SER A 8 -3.72 15.89 -23.80
CA SER A 8 -3.23 17.27 -23.72
C SER A 8 -4.13 18.11 -22.80
N VAL A 9 -3.60 19.20 -22.22
CA VAL A 9 -4.42 20.17 -21.46
C VAL A 9 -5.57 20.73 -22.31
N LYS A 10 -5.36 20.90 -23.63
CA LYS A 10 -6.39 21.39 -24.54
C LYS A 10 -7.54 20.38 -24.64
N ASP A 11 -7.22 19.13 -24.94
CA ASP A 11 -8.23 18.08 -25.09
C ASP A 11 -8.97 17.81 -23.78
N PHE A 12 -8.28 17.92 -22.64
CA PHE A 12 -8.89 17.82 -21.33
C PHE A 12 -9.92 18.93 -21.07
N ARG A 13 -9.60 20.18 -21.46
CA ARG A 13 -10.53 21.31 -21.34
C ARG A 13 -11.73 21.17 -22.26
N ASP A 14 -11.50 20.75 -23.50
CA ASP A 14 -12.53 20.65 -24.53
C ASP A 14 -13.52 19.50 -24.25
N ASN A 15 -13.08 18.45 -23.53
CA ASN A 15 -13.87 17.24 -23.24
C ASN A 15 -14.08 16.99 -21.74
N LEU A 16 -14.16 18.06 -20.93
CA LEU A 16 -14.11 17.97 -19.47
C LEU A 16 -15.20 17.08 -18.88
N SER A 17 -16.46 17.23 -19.32
CA SER A 17 -17.60 16.45 -18.84
C SER A 17 -17.45 14.96 -19.17
N THR A 18 -17.16 14.64 -20.44
CA THR A 18 -16.99 13.27 -20.92
C THR A 18 -15.87 12.55 -20.16
N ILE A 19 -14.73 13.21 -19.96
CA ILE A 19 -13.60 12.63 -19.25
C ILE A 19 -13.94 12.38 -17.78
N ILE A 20 -14.67 13.31 -17.13
CA ILE A 20 -15.14 13.11 -15.75
C ILE A 20 -16.07 11.90 -15.67
N GLU A 21 -17.03 11.74 -16.59
CA GLU A 21 -17.95 10.60 -16.62
C GLU A 21 -17.19 9.27 -16.82
N GLU A 22 -16.23 9.24 -17.74
CA GLU A 22 -15.40 8.06 -17.98
C GLU A 22 -14.52 7.68 -16.78
N VAL A 23 -14.04 8.67 -16.04
CA VAL A 23 -13.25 8.44 -14.82
C VAL A 23 -14.16 7.99 -13.68
N ALA A 24 -15.32 8.61 -13.49
CA ALA A 24 -16.24 8.30 -12.41
C ALA A 24 -16.95 6.95 -12.61
N VAL A 25 -17.46 6.69 -13.82
CA VAL A 25 -18.25 5.50 -14.15
C VAL A 25 -17.36 4.39 -14.73
N GLY A 26 -16.51 4.75 -15.69
CA GLY A 26 -15.65 3.81 -16.40
C GLY A 26 -14.38 3.40 -15.65
N LYS A 27 -14.11 4.00 -14.47
CA LYS A 27 -12.88 3.81 -13.67
C LYS A 27 -11.59 4.00 -14.49
N LYS A 28 -11.66 4.77 -15.57
CA LYS A 28 -10.50 5.08 -16.42
C LYS A 28 -9.56 6.03 -15.68
N SER A 29 -8.31 6.08 -16.12
CA SER A 29 -7.29 6.99 -15.57
C SER A 29 -6.59 7.68 -16.74
N TYR A 30 -6.40 9.00 -16.63
CA TYR A 30 -5.78 9.83 -17.65
C TYR A 30 -4.60 10.62 -17.08
N THR A 31 -3.57 10.84 -17.88
CA THR A 31 -2.45 11.72 -17.54
C THR A 31 -2.53 12.97 -18.39
N VAL A 32 -2.76 14.12 -17.76
CA VAL A 32 -2.82 15.41 -18.45
C VAL A 32 -1.41 15.95 -18.64
N THR A 33 -1.07 16.25 -19.89
CA THR A 33 0.24 16.74 -20.32
C THR A 33 0.15 18.19 -20.80
N LYS A 34 1.15 18.99 -20.45
CA LYS A 34 1.34 20.36 -20.95
C LYS A 34 2.73 20.49 -21.54
N PHE A 35 2.82 20.84 -22.82
CA PHE A 35 4.07 20.90 -23.57
C PHE A 35 4.88 19.58 -23.50
N GLY A 36 4.19 18.44 -23.70
CA GLY A 36 4.81 17.11 -23.67
C GLY A 36 5.27 16.63 -22.28
N LYS A 37 5.06 17.42 -21.22
CA LYS A 37 5.37 17.03 -19.84
C LYS A 37 4.11 16.69 -19.08
N GLU A 38 4.13 15.56 -18.38
CA GLU A 38 3.05 15.15 -17.48
C GLU A 38 2.93 16.14 -16.32
N LYS A 39 1.70 16.56 -16.01
CA LYS A 39 1.43 17.56 -14.96
C LYS A 39 0.48 17.08 -13.89
N VAL A 40 -0.60 16.40 -14.30
CA VAL A 40 -1.67 15.98 -13.39
C VAL A 40 -2.19 14.62 -13.85
N ALA A 41 -2.54 13.76 -12.91
CA ALA A 41 -3.31 12.54 -13.19
C ALA A 41 -4.77 12.76 -12.80
N VAL A 42 -5.68 12.40 -13.70
CA VAL A 42 -7.11 12.34 -13.42
C VAL A 42 -7.45 10.89 -13.12
N ILE A 43 -7.79 10.62 -11.86
CA ILE A 43 -8.07 9.29 -11.35
C ILE A 43 -9.40 9.28 -10.59
N PRO A 44 -10.05 8.11 -10.46
CA PRO A 44 -11.23 7.96 -9.62
C PRO A 44 -10.92 8.32 -8.16
N ILE A 45 -11.89 8.93 -7.46
CA ILE A 45 -11.73 9.37 -6.05
C ILE A 45 -11.45 8.18 -5.13
N ASP A 46 -12.13 7.05 -5.34
CA ASP A 46 -11.88 5.81 -4.62
C ASP A 46 -10.43 5.33 -4.78
N LYS A 47 -9.85 5.47 -5.97
CA LYS A 47 -8.44 5.13 -6.21
C LYS A 47 -7.51 6.11 -5.50
N ALA A 48 -7.83 7.41 -5.48
CA ALA A 48 -7.06 8.42 -4.76
C ALA A 48 -7.10 8.26 -3.23
N LEU A 49 -8.26 7.87 -2.68
CA LEU A 49 -8.42 7.63 -1.25
C LEU A 49 -7.79 6.31 -0.80
N ASN A 50 -7.79 5.30 -1.66
CA ASN A 50 -7.22 3.98 -1.34
C ASN A 50 -5.71 3.89 -1.62
N THR A 51 -5.09 4.88 -2.26
CA THR A 51 -3.64 5.01 -2.31
C THR A 51 -3.11 5.47 -0.96
N LYS A 52 -3.14 4.57 0.04
CA LYS A 52 -2.26 4.72 1.20
C LYS A 52 -0.82 4.77 0.65
N PRO A 53 0.00 5.77 1.02
CA PRO A 53 1.40 5.71 0.67
C PRO A 53 1.94 4.39 1.24
N LYS A 54 2.42 3.51 0.36
CA LYS A 54 3.25 2.38 0.81
C LYS A 54 4.49 3.02 1.39
N LYS A 55 4.50 3.23 2.71
CA LYS A 55 5.72 3.53 3.44
C LYS A 55 6.64 2.37 3.11
N ASN A 56 7.75 2.66 2.44
CA ASN A 56 8.79 1.67 2.21
C ASN A 56 9.41 1.45 3.58
N ILE A 57 8.84 0.52 4.34
CA ILE A 57 9.34 0.15 5.65
C ILE A 57 10.64 -0.60 5.39
N ASP A 58 11.73 -0.04 5.89
CA ASP A 58 13.01 -0.69 5.89
C ASP A 58 13.00 -1.75 6.99
N TRP A 59 12.56 -2.95 6.63
CA TRP A 59 12.40 -4.07 7.58
C TRP A 59 13.71 -4.45 8.27
N ASP A 60 14.86 -4.17 7.66
CA ASP A 60 16.17 -4.52 8.23
C ASP A 60 16.58 -3.57 9.37
N ASN A 61 16.04 -2.34 9.39
CA ASN A 61 16.36 -1.31 10.38
C ASN A 61 15.22 -1.05 11.39
N GLU A 62 14.16 -1.83 11.38
CA GLU A 62 13.08 -1.73 12.36
C GLU A 62 13.49 -2.40 13.69
N PRO A 63 13.42 -1.71 14.84
CA PRO A 63 13.93 -2.20 16.12
C PRO A 63 13.20 -3.44 16.66
N PHE A 64 12.00 -3.75 16.12
CA PHE A 64 11.22 -4.92 16.49
C PHE A 64 11.48 -6.14 15.58
N VAL A 65 12.07 -5.95 14.40
CA VAL A 65 12.41 -7.04 13.49
C VAL A 65 13.69 -7.71 14.00
N GLY A 66 13.68 -9.04 14.15
CA GLY A 66 14.85 -9.78 14.61
C GLY A 66 15.12 -9.72 16.12
N MET A 67 14.25 -9.11 16.94
CA MET A 67 14.39 -9.10 18.42
C MET A 67 14.61 -10.49 19.04
N TRP A 68 14.15 -11.54 18.36
CA TRP A 68 14.24 -12.93 18.83
C TRP A 68 15.34 -13.74 18.15
N LYS A 69 16.12 -13.14 17.23
CA LYS A 69 17.16 -13.82 16.43
C LYS A 69 18.24 -14.46 17.31
N ASP A 70 18.63 -13.78 18.39
CA ASP A 70 19.70 -14.24 19.28
C ASP A 70 19.19 -15.11 20.44
N ARG A 71 17.87 -15.29 20.57
CA ARG A 71 17.28 -16.12 21.61
C ARG A 71 17.42 -17.61 21.27
N LYS A 72 18.34 -18.26 21.96
CA LYS A 72 18.60 -19.71 21.83
C LYS A 72 17.38 -20.58 22.10
N ASP A 73 16.49 -20.15 23.00
CA ASP A 73 15.26 -20.85 23.34
C ASP A 73 14.15 -20.69 22.28
N MET A 74 14.25 -19.68 21.41
CA MET A 74 13.33 -19.46 20.29
C MET A 74 13.70 -20.25 19.02
N LYS A 75 14.83 -20.99 19.04
CA LYS A 75 15.21 -21.91 17.95
C LYS A 75 14.16 -23.00 17.71
N ASP A 76 13.50 -23.45 18.78
CA ASP A 76 12.30 -24.30 18.72
C ASP A 76 11.14 -23.56 19.40
N SER A 77 10.44 -22.77 18.60
CA SER A 77 9.29 -21.98 19.05
C SER A 77 8.18 -22.85 19.65
N VAL A 78 8.02 -24.08 19.18
CA VAL A 78 6.97 -25.00 19.65
C VAL A 78 7.32 -25.54 21.03
N ALA A 79 8.57 -25.96 21.25
CA ALA A 79 9.04 -26.36 22.57
C ALA A 79 8.98 -25.20 23.58
N TRP A 80 9.35 -23.99 23.17
CA TRP A 80 9.25 -22.80 24.02
C TRP A 80 7.82 -22.54 24.52
N VAL A 81 6.82 -22.54 23.62
CA VAL A 81 5.41 -22.35 24.00
C VAL A 81 4.92 -23.49 24.90
N ARG A 82 5.29 -24.75 24.62
CA ARG A 82 4.93 -25.90 25.46
C ARG A 82 5.47 -25.75 26.89
N ASN A 83 6.72 -25.33 27.04
CA ASN A 83 7.32 -25.11 28.34
C ASN A 83 6.68 -23.94 29.10
N LEU A 84 6.33 -22.86 28.37
CA LEU A 84 5.62 -21.73 28.95
C LEU A 84 4.24 -22.14 29.52
N ARG A 85 3.48 -22.94 28.77
CA ARG A 85 2.17 -23.47 29.24
C ARG A 85 2.31 -24.35 30.47
N LYS A 86 3.33 -25.22 30.51
CA LYS A 86 3.63 -26.06 31.67
C LYS A 86 4.01 -25.23 32.90
N LYS A 87 4.73 -24.11 32.73
CA LYS A 87 5.11 -23.20 33.82
C LYS A 87 3.92 -22.42 34.36
N ASN A 88 3.05 -21.89 33.50
CA ASN A 88 1.86 -21.14 33.93
C ASN A 88 0.85 -22.02 34.67
N ASN A 89 0.74 -23.30 34.28
CA ASN A 89 -0.16 -24.24 34.95
C ASN A 89 0.27 -24.65 36.38
N ARG A 90 1.42 -24.14 36.89
CA ARG A 90 1.92 -24.40 38.25
C ARG A 90 1.55 -23.32 39.27
N TYR A 91 0.91 -22.23 38.86
CA TYR A 91 0.52 -21.11 39.74
C TYR A 91 -1.00 -20.90 39.82
N SER A 92 -1.79 -21.93 39.53
CA SER A 92 -3.23 -21.97 39.82
C SER A 92 -3.48 -22.82 41.07
N LEU A 93 -3.07 -22.32 42.23
CA LEU A 93 -3.53 -22.76 43.55
C LEU A 93 -3.81 -21.52 44.41
#